data_AF-A0A944U6Q2-F1
#
_entry.id   AF-A0A944U6Q2-F1
#
_cell.length_a   1.000
_cell.length_b   1.000
_cell.length_c   1.000
_cell.angle_alpha   90.00
_cell.angle_beta   90.00
_cell.angle_gamma   90.00
#
_symmetry.space_group_name_H-M   'P 1'
#
loop_
_entity.id
_entity.type
_entity.pdbx_description
1 polymer ?
#
loop_
_entity_poly.entity_id
_entity_poly.type
_entity_poly.pdbx_seq_one_letter_code
_entity_poly.pdbx_strand_id
1 'polypeptide(L)'
;MKSALVLLAAVVVLAGCELAPKISIHKAVETGNIDAVKKHLAAGTDVNVNADAESLVTPLHVASVFGKSEISELLINSGADVNALMKDGRTPLDLASELKKTKTAALLQKHGAKTGEEL
;
A
#
# COMPACT_ATOMS: atom_id res chain seq x y z
N MET A 1 11.23 27.17 -38.68
CA MET A 1 10.09 27.57 -37.82
C MET A 1 8.94 26.61 -38.08
N LYS A 2 8.17 26.27 -37.03
CA LYS A 2 7.25 25.13 -36.86
C LYS A 2 7.97 23.91 -36.24
N SER A 3 8.64 24.12 -35.10
CA SER A 3 8.04 24.11 -33.74
C SER A 3 7.76 22.70 -33.27
N ALA A 4 8.59 22.26 -32.33
CA ALA A 4 8.34 21.15 -31.43
C ALA A 4 6.95 21.30 -30.79
N LEU A 5 6.13 20.25 -30.88
CA LEU A 5 5.00 19.99 -30.01
C LEU A 5 5.02 18.47 -29.74
N VAL A 6 5.65 18.04 -28.64
CA VAL A 6 5.07 17.96 -27.28
C VAL A 6 4.31 16.64 -27.12
N LEU A 7 5.01 15.69 -26.48
CA LEU A 7 4.51 14.67 -25.56
C LEU A 7 2.99 14.67 -25.35
N LEU A 8 2.29 13.88 -26.17
CA LEU A 8 0.86 13.61 -25.98
C LEU A 8 0.69 12.30 -25.21
N ALA A 9 0.93 12.34 -23.91
CA ALA A 9 0.36 11.38 -22.94
C ALA A 9 0.28 11.92 -21.50
N ALA A 10 0.42 13.23 -21.29
CA ALA A 10 -0.08 13.87 -20.07
C ALA A 10 -1.53 14.31 -20.34
N VAL A 11 -2.42 13.33 -20.43
CA VAL A 11 -3.85 13.58 -20.33
C VAL A 11 -4.07 14.12 -18.91
N VAL A 12 -4.18 15.44 -18.82
CA VAL A 12 -5.16 16.15 -18.00
C VAL A 12 -5.52 15.41 -16.70
N VAL A 13 -4.62 15.45 -15.71
CA VAL A 13 -5.02 15.29 -14.30
C VAL A 13 -5.49 16.66 -13.82
N LEU A 14 -6.65 17.07 -14.33
CA LEU A 14 -7.43 18.18 -13.80
C LEU A 14 -8.86 17.67 -13.62
N ALA A 15 -9.01 16.68 -12.73
CA ALA A 15 -10.28 16.31 -12.14
C ALA A 15 -10.02 15.93 -10.68
N GLY A 16 -10.37 16.85 -9.78
CA GLY A 16 -10.40 16.60 -8.34
C GLY A 16 -9.10 16.91 -7.62
N CYS A 17 -8.93 18.16 -7.18
CA CYS A 17 -8.25 18.38 -5.90
C CYS A 17 -9.18 17.85 -4.79
N GLU A 18 -9.40 16.53 -4.77
CA GLU A 18 -9.83 15.88 -3.54
C GLU A 18 -8.61 15.95 -2.63
N LEU A 19 -8.58 16.97 -1.76
CA LEU A 19 -7.56 17.10 -0.73
C LEU A 19 -7.34 15.73 -0.11
N ALA A 20 -6.11 15.22 -0.23
CA ALA A 20 -5.72 13.96 0.39
C ALA A 20 -6.20 13.98 1.87
N PRO A 21 -6.77 12.88 2.39
CA PRO A 21 -7.28 12.85 3.74
C PRO A 21 -6.25 13.40 4.73
N LYS A 22 -6.70 14.17 5.74
CA LYS A 22 -5.81 14.74 6.78
C LYS A 22 -5.05 13.67 7.59
N ILE A 23 -5.52 12.43 7.54
CA ILE A 23 -4.92 11.24 8.15
C ILE A 23 -3.99 10.58 7.13
N SER A 24 -2.81 10.11 7.54
CA SER A 24 -1.93 9.36 6.63
C SER A 24 -2.59 8.05 6.19
N ILE A 25 -2.17 7.51 5.03
CA ILE A 25 -2.68 6.21 4.57
C ILE A 25 -2.37 5.10 5.58
N HIS A 26 -1.19 5.09 6.23
CA HIS A 26 -0.85 4.14 7.29
C HIS A 26 -1.83 4.19 8.47
N LYS A 27 -2.17 5.39 8.94
CA LYS A 27 -3.11 5.54 10.07
C LYS A 27 -4.55 5.21 9.64
N ALA A 28 -4.92 5.47 8.39
CA ALA A 28 -6.20 5.04 7.84
C ALA A 28 -6.31 3.51 7.80
N VAL A 29 -5.25 2.82 7.37
CA VAL A 29 -5.17 1.34 7.40
C VAL A 29 -5.25 0.81 8.84
N GLU A 30 -4.43 1.34 9.75
CA GLU A 30 -4.42 0.96 11.16
C GLU A 30 -5.83 1.03 11.78
N THR A 31 -6.51 2.16 11.59
CA THR A 31 -7.86 2.40 12.13
C THR A 31 -8.96 1.64 11.37
N GLY A 32 -8.66 1.04 10.21
CA GLY A 32 -9.63 0.35 9.37
C GLY A 32 -10.53 1.30 8.57
N ASN A 33 -10.12 2.55 8.37
CA ASN A 33 -10.90 3.54 7.62
C ASN A 33 -10.76 3.32 6.10
N ILE A 34 -11.54 2.38 5.57
CA ILE A 34 -11.53 1.98 4.15
C ILE A 34 -11.77 3.19 3.23
N ASP A 35 -12.68 4.10 3.59
CA ASP A 35 -12.99 5.27 2.76
C ASP A 35 -11.79 6.22 2.65
N ALA A 36 -11.06 6.44 3.74
CA ALA A 36 -9.83 7.22 3.70
C ALA A 36 -8.74 6.52 2.87
N VAL A 37 -8.61 5.18 2.97
CA VAL A 37 -7.68 4.42 2.13
C VAL A 37 -8.03 4.58 0.65
N LYS A 38 -9.30 4.40 0.27
CA LYS A 38 -9.76 4.58 -1.12
C LYS A 38 -9.50 5.99 -1.64
N LYS A 39 -9.72 7.03 -0.82
CA LYS A 39 -9.43 8.41 -1.19
C LYS A 39 -7.94 8.66 -1.43
N HIS A 40 -7.07 8.11 -0.58
CA HIS A 40 -5.62 8.18 -0.81
C HIS A 40 -5.22 7.55 -2.14
N LEU A 41 -5.72 6.34 -2.42
CA LEU A 41 -5.42 5.62 -3.66
C LEU A 41 -5.96 6.37 -4.89
N ALA A 42 -7.18 6.92 -4.81
CA ALA A 42 -7.77 7.72 -5.88
C ALA A 42 -7.02 9.04 -6.13
N ALA A 43 -6.45 9.64 -5.08
CA ALA A 43 -5.61 10.83 -5.18
C ALA A 43 -4.21 10.55 -5.74
N GLY A 44 -3.87 9.30 -6.05
CA GLY A 44 -2.57 8.91 -6.59
C GLY A 44 -1.46 8.82 -5.55
N THR A 45 -1.80 8.69 -4.26
CA THR A 45 -0.80 8.36 -3.23
C THR A 45 -0.11 7.06 -3.61
N ASP A 46 1.22 7.05 -3.56
CA ASP A 46 2.00 5.81 -3.75
C ASP A 46 1.58 4.76 -2.72
N VAL A 47 1.04 3.64 -3.21
CA VAL A 47 0.54 2.54 -2.37
C VAL A 47 1.66 1.87 -1.56
N ASN A 48 2.92 2.03 -1.98
CA ASN A 48 4.11 1.50 -1.31
C ASN A 48 4.84 2.55 -0.46
N VAL A 49 4.21 3.70 -0.19
CA VAL A 49 4.83 4.78 0.59
C VAL A 49 5.29 4.30 1.97
N ASN A 50 6.55 4.59 2.31
CA ASN A 50 7.09 4.27 3.62
C ASN A 50 6.59 5.25 4.68
N ALA A 51 6.27 4.77 5.88
CA ALA A 51 5.88 5.61 7.01
C ALA A 51 7.02 6.55 7.42
N ASP A 52 8.25 6.03 7.36
CA ASP A 52 9.50 6.76 7.57
C ASP A 52 10.66 6.03 6.87
N ALA A 53 11.80 6.70 6.72
CA ALA A 53 12.97 6.19 6.01
C ALA A 53 13.77 5.14 6.80
N GLU A 54 13.56 5.04 8.11
CA GLU A 54 14.33 4.16 9.00
C GLU A 54 13.67 2.77 9.10
N SER A 55 12.34 2.72 9.16
CA SER A 55 11.57 1.49 9.32
C SER A 55 11.17 0.84 7.99
N LEU A 56 11.00 1.65 6.94
CA LEU A 56 10.50 1.22 5.62
C LEU A 56 9.13 0.51 5.68
N VAL A 57 8.28 0.94 6.61
CA VAL A 57 6.95 0.34 6.79
C VAL A 57 5.97 0.85 5.72
N THR A 58 5.51 -0.04 4.86
CA THR A 58 4.47 0.24 3.85
C THR A 58 3.05 0.10 4.45
N PRO A 59 1.99 0.61 3.78
CA PRO A 59 0.62 0.43 4.22
C PRO A 59 0.21 -1.05 4.33
N LEU A 60 0.76 -1.92 3.47
CA LEU A 60 0.46 -3.35 3.51
C LEU A 60 1.04 -4.03 4.77
N HIS A 61 2.23 -3.62 5.25
CA HIS A 61 2.75 -4.07 6.54
C HIS A 61 1.80 -3.71 7.69
N VAL A 62 1.27 -2.48 7.70
CA VAL A 62 0.30 -2.05 8.71
C VAL A 62 -0.97 -2.91 8.62
N ALA A 63 -1.50 -3.15 7.42
CA ALA A 63 -2.67 -4.00 7.23
C ALA A 63 -2.43 -5.42 7.77
N SER A 64 -1.23 -5.97 7.55
CA SER A 64 -0.80 -7.27 8.09
C SER A 64 -0.76 -7.29 9.62
N VAL A 65 -0.14 -6.28 10.25
CA VAL A 65 -0.04 -6.20 11.72
C VAL A 65 -1.42 -6.18 12.37
N PHE A 66 -2.36 -5.41 11.80
CA PHE A 66 -3.70 -5.25 12.35
C PHE A 66 -4.73 -6.25 11.79
N GLY A 67 -4.33 -7.17 10.91
CA GLY A 67 -5.19 -8.20 10.34
C GLY A 67 -6.33 -7.65 9.47
N LYS A 68 -6.09 -6.57 8.73
CA LYS A 68 -7.09 -5.87 7.91
C LYS A 68 -7.22 -6.50 6.53
N SER A 69 -7.67 -7.75 6.44
CA SER A 69 -7.68 -8.52 5.19
C SER A 69 -8.39 -7.82 4.00
N GLU A 70 -9.50 -7.13 4.25
CA GLU A 70 -10.21 -6.37 3.21
C GLU A 70 -9.37 -5.19 2.68
N ILE A 71 -8.68 -4.48 3.57
CA ILE A 71 -7.78 -3.39 3.19
C ILE A 71 -6.52 -3.95 2.51
N SER A 72 -6.01 -5.10 2.95
CA SER A 72 -4.90 -5.78 2.28
C SER A 72 -5.25 -6.10 0.83
N GLU A 73 -6.42 -6.68 0.57
CA GLU A 73 -6.91 -6.95 -0.79
C GLU A 73 -6.99 -5.67 -1.63
N LEU A 74 -7.53 -4.58 -1.05
CA LEU A 74 -7.62 -3.29 -1.73
C LEU A 74 -6.23 -2.73 -2.10
N LEU A 75 -5.27 -2.79 -1.18
CA LEU A 75 -3.91 -2.32 -1.40
C LEU A 75 -3.19 -3.17 -2.47
N ILE A 76 -3.31 -4.50 -2.40
CA ILE A 76 -2.72 -5.42 -3.39
C ILE A 76 -3.29 -5.16 -4.78
N ASN A 77 -4.62 -5.03 -4.90
CA ASN A 77 -5.27 -4.71 -6.17
C ASN A 77 -4.89 -3.33 -6.71
N SER A 78 -4.35 -2.46 -5.86
CA SER A 78 -3.81 -1.13 -6.23
C SER A 78 -2.31 -1.14 -6.49
N GLY A 79 -1.67 -2.31 -6.54
CA GLY A 79 -0.25 -2.46 -6.85
C GLY A 79 0.69 -2.42 -5.64
N ALA A 80 0.18 -2.69 -4.43
CA ALA A 80 1.06 -2.89 -3.28
C ALA A 80 2.01 -4.06 -3.52
N ASP A 81 3.30 -3.85 -3.24
CA ASP A 81 4.29 -4.92 -3.27
C ASP A 81 4.02 -5.87 -2.10
N VAL A 82 3.53 -7.07 -2.44
CA VAL A 82 3.18 -8.12 -1.47
C VAL A 82 4.40 -8.64 -0.70
N ASN A 83 5.60 -8.44 -1.25
CA ASN A 83 6.89 -8.89 -0.72
C ASN A 83 7.77 -7.72 -0.28
N ALA A 84 7.19 -6.53 -0.06
CA ALA A 84 7.93 -5.36 0.43
C ALA A 84 8.71 -5.71 1.69
N LEU A 85 9.95 -5.25 1.80
CA LEU A 85 10.80 -5.50 2.96
C LEU A 85 10.85 -4.27 3.88
N MET A 86 10.59 -4.48 5.16
CA MET A 86 11.00 -3.56 6.21
C MET A 86 12.54 -3.51 6.31
N LYS A 87 13.05 -2.53 7.04
CA LYS A 87 14.50 -2.39 7.28
C LYS A 87 15.13 -3.63 7.94
N ASP A 88 14.37 -4.33 8.76
CA ASP A 88 14.80 -5.56 9.45
C ASP A 88 14.57 -6.84 8.63
N GLY A 89 14.18 -6.71 7.35
CA GLY A 89 14.00 -7.83 6.43
C GLY A 89 12.65 -8.54 6.55
N ARG A 90 11.74 -8.06 7.40
CA ARG A 90 10.40 -8.66 7.52
C ARG A 90 9.48 -8.19 6.39
N THR A 91 8.66 -9.12 5.91
CA THR A 91 7.61 -8.92 4.91
C THR A 91 6.24 -8.71 5.55
N PRO A 92 5.21 -8.30 4.78
CA PRO A 92 3.84 -8.32 5.26
C PRO A 92 3.37 -9.72 5.70
N LEU A 93 3.88 -10.79 5.10
CA LEU A 93 3.52 -12.17 5.47
C LEU A 93 4.13 -12.58 6.81
N ASP A 94 5.38 -12.19 7.09
CA ASP A 94 6.04 -12.44 8.38
C ASP A 94 5.21 -11.84 9.51
N LEU A 95 4.88 -10.56 9.39
CA LEU A 95 4.09 -9.84 10.40
C LEU A 95 2.71 -10.47 10.60
N ALA A 96 2.02 -10.83 9.52
CA ALA A 96 0.70 -11.46 9.62
C ALA A 96 0.78 -12.85 10.28
N SER A 97 1.84 -13.63 10.01
CA SER A 97 2.03 -14.99 10.53
C SER A 97 2.43 -14.96 12.01
N GLU A 98 3.44 -14.16 12.37
CA GLU A 98 3.92 -13.98 13.75
C GLU A 98 2.78 -13.53 14.69
N LEU A 99 1.96 -12.60 14.22
CA LEU A 99 0.82 -12.03 14.99
C LEU A 99 -0.48 -12.83 14.82
N LYS A 100 -0.42 -13.99 14.18
CA LYS A 100 -1.54 -14.93 14.00
C LYS A 100 -2.76 -14.30 13.31
N LYS A 101 -2.54 -13.38 12.37
CA LYS A 101 -3.58 -12.80 11.52
C LYS A 101 -3.92 -13.75 10.35
N THR A 102 -4.40 -14.94 10.68
CA THR A 102 -4.56 -16.08 9.75
C THR A 102 -5.30 -15.75 8.45
N LYS A 103 -6.39 -14.97 8.52
CA LYS A 103 -7.14 -14.54 7.33
C LYS A 103 -6.30 -13.66 6.40
N THR A 104 -5.54 -12.72 6.97
CA THR A 104 -4.66 -11.84 6.20
C THR A 104 -3.45 -12.61 5.66
N ALA A 105 -2.83 -13.49 6.46
CA ALA A 105 -1.72 -14.33 6.01
C ALA A 105 -2.13 -15.23 4.83
N ALA A 106 -3.29 -15.91 4.91
CA ALA A 106 -3.80 -16.73 3.81
C ALA A 106 -4.09 -15.91 2.55
N LEU A 107 -4.61 -14.68 2.70
CA LEU A 107 -4.84 -13.76 1.60
C LEU A 107 -3.52 -13.34 0.94
N LEU A 108 -2.51 -12.98 1.73
CA LEU A 108 -1.18 -12.63 1.24
C LEU A 108 -0.56 -13.79 0.46
N GLN A 109 -0.58 -15.01 1.02
CA GLN A 109 -0.08 -16.22 0.35
C GLN A 109 -0.81 -16.49 -0.97
N LYS A 110 -2.13 -16.29 -1.02
CA LYS A 110 -2.92 -16.40 -2.25
C LYS A 110 -2.42 -15.44 -3.34
N HIS A 111 -1.91 -14.27 -2.95
CA HIS A 111 -1.31 -13.28 -3.85
C HIS A 111 0.22 -13.46 -4.04
N GLY A 112 0.77 -14.61 -3.64
CA GLY A 112 2.17 -14.94 -3.86
C GLY A 112 3.15 -14.30 -2.87
N ALA A 113 2.65 -13.89 -1.70
CA ALA A 113 3.52 -13.43 -0.62
C ALA A 113 4.46 -14.55 -0.14
N LYS A 114 5.69 -14.16 0.13
CA LYS A 114 6.75 -14.98 0.70
C LYS A 114 7.19 -14.38 2.03
N THR A 115 7.77 -15.20 2.91
CA THR A 115 8.46 -14.70 4.10
C THR A 115 9.77 -14.01 3.71
N GLY A 116 10.32 -13.19 4.60
CA GLY A 116 11.63 -12.59 4.39
C GLY A 116 12.75 -13.63 4.24
N GLU A 117 12.58 -14.80 4.87
CA GLU A 117 13.51 -15.93 4.74
C GLU A 117 13.46 -16.60 3.36
N GLU A 118 12.36 -16.45 2.61
CA GLU A 118 12.12 -17.05 1.29
C GLU A 118 12.50 -16.12 0.11
N LEU A 119 12.92 -14.87 0.39
CA LEU A 119 13.28 -13.84 -0.59
C LEU A 119 14.81 -13.65 -0.70
#